data_AF-A0A2E9SIH2-F1
#
_entry.id   AF-A0A2E9SIH2-F1
#
_cell.length_a   1.000
_cell.length_b   1.000
_cell.length_c   1.000
_cell.angle_alpha   90.00
_cell.angle_beta   90.00
_cell.angle_gamma   90.00
#
_symmetry.space_group_name_H-M   'P 1'
#
loop_
_entity.id
_entity.type
_entity.pdbx_description
1 polymer ?
#
loop_
_entity_poly.entity_id
_entity_poly.type
_entity_poly.pdbx_seq_one_letter_code
_entity_poly.pdbx_strand_id
1 'polypeptide(L)'
;MTDSDVFRQELEARLQAFFADQHAGLDIPPAVLYRLEGAMDSAVKLGVISEASLRQRLLALAEHYLDAPLQDIYRRDHRLLLHLHMREAPVYPSGAK
;
A
#
# COMPACT_ATOMS: atom_id res chain seq x y z
N MET A 1 25.93 7.17 -4.55
CA MET A 1 24.49 7.00 -4.30
C MET A 1 23.96 8.36 -3.89
N THR A 2 22.97 8.91 -4.60
CA THR A 2 22.43 10.24 -4.27
C THR A 2 21.41 10.15 -3.13
N ASP A 3 21.14 11.25 -2.43
CA ASP A 3 20.09 11.27 -1.39
C ASP A 3 18.72 10.86 -1.94
N SER A 4 18.43 11.19 -3.20
CA SER A 4 17.23 10.76 -3.91
C SER A 4 17.18 9.24 -4.13
N ASP A 5 18.33 8.60 -4.42
CA ASP A 5 18.39 7.14 -4.56
C ASP A 5 18.15 6.44 -3.23
N VAL A 6 18.72 6.96 -2.14
CA VAL A 6 18.52 6.43 -0.78
C VAL A 6 17.06 6.52 -0.40
N PHE A 7 16.46 7.71 -0.54
CA PHE A 7 15.04 7.91 -0.26
C PHE A 7 14.14 7.00 -1.10
N ARG A 8 14.47 6.80 -2.38
CA ARG A 8 13.73 5.88 -3.26
C ARG A 8 13.78 4.43 -2.77
N GLN A 9 14.96 3.97 -2.34
CA GLN A 9 15.13 2.62 -1.79
C GLN A 9 14.37 2.45 -0.48
N GLU A 10 14.40 3.46 0.40
CA GLU A 10 13.64 3.44 1.66
C GLU A 10 12.13 3.42 1.42
N LEU A 11 11.63 4.26 0.50
CA LEU A 11 10.22 4.28 0.12
C LEU A 11 9.78 2.92 -0.42
N GLU A 12 10.59 2.32 -1.29
CA GLU A 12 10.33 1.01 -1.87
C GLU A 12 10.28 -0.10 -0.79
N ALA A 13 11.24 -0.12 0.14
CA ALA A 13 11.26 -1.08 1.24
C ALA A 13 10.02 -0.94 2.14
N ARG A 14 9.58 0.30 2.42
CA ARG A 14 8.38 0.57 3.21
C ARG A 14 7.09 0.17 2.50
N LEU A 15 7.01 0.35 1.19
CA LEU A 15 5.88 -0.12 0.39
C LEU A 15 5.80 -1.64 0.41
N GLN A 16 6.91 -2.34 0.20
CA GLN A 16 6.95 -3.80 0.30
C GLN A 16 6.50 -4.30 1.67
N ALA A 17 7.01 -3.70 2.75
CA ALA A 17 6.60 -4.03 4.11
C ALA A 17 5.09 -3.83 4.32
N PHE A 18 4.52 -2.72 3.85
CA PHE A 18 3.08 -2.47 3.96
C PHE A 18 2.24 -3.59 3.32
N PHE A 19 2.55 -3.98 2.07
CA PHE A 19 1.79 -5.02 1.39
C PHE A 19 2.03 -6.41 2.01
N ALA A 20 3.24 -6.70 2.46
CA ALA A 20 3.56 -7.94 3.17
C ALA A 20 2.82 -8.06 4.51
N ASP A 21 2.80 -6.99 5.31
CA ASP A 21 2.08 -6.93 6.58
C ASP A 21 0.58 -7.10 6.38
N GLN A 22 0.03 -6.46 5.34
CA GLN A 22 -1.37 -6.60 4.98
C GLN A 22 -1.72 -8.03 4.54
N HIS A 23 -0.87 -8.65 3.72
CA HIS A 23 -1.03 -10.05 3.32
C HIS A 23 -0.98 -11.00 4.52
N ALA A 24 -0.09 -10.74 5.47
CA ALA A 24 0.01 -11.49 6.72
C ALA A 24 -1.19 -11.24 7.67
N GLY A 25 -2.08 -10.29 7.35
CA GLY A 25 -3.24 -9.95 8.17
C GLY A 25 -2.87 -9.20 9.44
N LEU A 26 -1.74 -8.49 9.46
CA LEU A 26 -1.31 -7.68 10.58
C LEU A 26 -2.13 -6.38 10.65
N ASP A 27 -2.35 -5.91 11.86
CA ASP A 27 -2.97 -4.60 12.07
C ASP A 27 -1.92 -3.51 11.77
N ILE A 28 -2.21 -2.66 10.77
CA ILE A 28 -1.31 -1.60 10.33
C ILE A 28 -1.80 -0.29 10.94
N PRO A 29 -1.03 0.35 11.83
CA PRO A 29 -1.46 1.58 12.47
C PRO A 29 -1.75 2.69 11.44
N PRO A 30 -2.85 3.45 11.56
CA PRO A 30 -3.19 4.52 10.61
C PRO A 30 -2.07 5.55 10.40
N ALA A 31 -1.30 5.85 11.44
CA ALA A 31 -0.16 6.77 11.34
C ALA A 31 0.97 6.25 10.43
N VAL A 32 1.12 4.94 10.26
CA VAL A 32 2.08 4.35 9.30
C VAL A 32 1.60 4.58 7.88
N LEU A 33 0.31 4.31 7.62
CA LEU A 33 -0.35 4.54 6.33
C LEU A 33 -0.18 5.99 5.88
N TYR A 34 -0.63 6.96 6.69
CA TYR A 34 -0.58 8.38 6.34
C TYR A 34 0.83 8.90 6.11
N ARG A 35 1.82 8.41 6.89
CA ARG A 35 3.23 8.78 6.68
C ARG A 35 3.81 8.19 5.40
N LEU A 36 3.31 7.04 4.95
CA LEU A 36 3.75 6.42 3.70
C LEU A 36 3.12 7.11 2.50
N GLU A 37 1.81 7.42 2.55
CA GLU A 37 1.12 8.21 1.52
C GLU A 37 1.72 9.62 1.39
N GLY A 38 2.05 10.28 2.50
CA GLY A 38 2.74 11.57 2.47
C GLY A 38 4.15 11.50 1.84
N ALA A 39 4.89 10.41 2.08
CA ALA A 39 6.18 10.18 1.45
C ALA A 39 6.04 9.93 -0.07
N MET A 40 5.01 9.18 -0.49
CA MET A 40 4.66 8.96 -1.89
C MET A 40 4.35 10.27 -2.62
N ASP A 41 3.44 11.08 -2.06
CA ASP A 41 3.07 12.38 -2.61
C ASP A 41 4.29 13.32 -2.71
N SER A 42 5.13 13.34 -1.68
CA SER A 42 6.37 14.14 -1.70
C SER A 42 7.36 13.65 -2.76
N ALA A 43 7.52 12.33 -2.92
CA ALA A 43 8.40 11.74 -3.93
C ALA A 43 8.03 12.18 -5.35
N VAL A 44 6.72 12.23 -5.63
CA VAL A 44 6.18 12.67 -6.92
C VAL A 44 6.34 14.18 -7.10
N LYS A 45 5.98 14.98 -6.09
CA LYS A 45 6.10 16.44 -6.14
C LYS A 45 7.54 16.93 -6.33
N LEU A 46 8.51 16.21 -5.75
CA LEU A 46 9.93 16.52 -5.87
C LEU A 46 10.58 15.91 -7.13
N GLY A 47 9.83 15.16 -7.95
CA GLY A 47 10.33 14.56 -9.18
C GLY A 47 11.29 13.38 -8.96
N VAL A 48 11.33 12.80 -7.75
CA VAL A 48 12.17 11.63 -7.45
C VAL A 48 11.65 10.38 -8.15
N ILE A 49 10.33 10.24 -8.23
CA ILE A 49 9.62 9.20 -8.97
C ILE A 49 8.49 9.85 -9.76
N SER A 50 8.21 9.37 -10.98
CA SER A 50 7.02 9.80 -11.72
C SER A 50 5.75 9.17 -11.15
N GLU A 51 4.64 9.91 -11.16
CA GLU A 51 3.33 9.42 -10.70
C GLU A 51 2.91 8.12 -11.41
N ALA A 52 3.21 8.01 -12.71
CA ALA A 52 2.93 6.82 -13.51
C ALA A 52 3.75 5.60 -13.04
N SER A 53 5.06 5.80 -12.79
CA SER A 53 5.92 4.73 -12.28
C SER A 53 5.51 4.27 -10.89
N LEU A 54 5.11 5.20 -10.02
CA LEU A 54 4.63 4.86 -8.68
C LEU A 54 3.33 4.05 -8.76
N ARG A 55 2.36 4.46 -9.59
CA ARG A 55 1.13 3.69 -9.81
C ARG A 55 1.40 2.27 -10.31
N GLN A 56 2.25 2.13 -11.32
CA GLN A 56 2.65 0.82 -11.82
C GLN A 56 3.30 -0.02 -10.72
N ARG A 57 4.10 0.60 -9.84
CA ARG A 57 4.71 -0.11 -8.73
C ARG A 57 3.70 -0.57 -7.69
N LEU A 58 2.75 0.28 -7.31
CA LEU A 58 1.66 -0.09 -6.40
C LEU A 58 0.83 -1.24 -6.96
N LEU A 59 0.49 -1.19 -8.25
CA LEU A 59 -0.22 -2.29 -8.92
C LEU A 59 0.60 -3.59 -8.89
N ALA A 60 1.89 -3.54 -9.20
CA ALA A 60 2.75 -4.73 -9.15
C ALA A 60 2.85 -5.34 -7.74
N LEU A 61 2.89 -4.51 -6.69
CA LEU A 61 2.87 -4.98 -5.30
C LEU A 61 1.51 -5.57 -4.94
N ALA A 62 0.41 -4.95 -5.36
CA ALA A 62 -0.93 -5.49 -5.17
C ALA A 62 -1.10 -6.84 -5.87
N GLU A 63 -0.61 -6.98 -7.10
CA GLU A 63 -0.63 -8.25 -7.85
C GLU A 63 0.22 -9.35 -7.19
N HIS A 64 1.29 -8.97 -6.49
CA HIS A 64 2.15 -9.91 -5.80
C HIS A 64 1.58 -10.40 -4.47
N TYR A 65 0.96 -9.50 -3.69
CA TYR A 65 0.56 -9.77 -2.30
C TYR A 65 -0.94 -9.95 -2.09
N LEU A 66 -1.80 -9.39 -2.94
CA LEU A 66 -3.24 -9.33 -2.71
C LEU A 66 -4.03 -10.23 -3.65
N ASP A 67 -5.23 -10.62 -3.23
CA ASP A 67 -6.16 -11.38 -4.05
C ASP A 67 -6.75 -10.55 -5.20
N ALA A 68 -7.16 -11.22 -6.28
CA ALA A 68 -7.64 -10.59 -7.51
C ALA A 68 -8.67 -9.45 -7.34
N PRO A 69 -9.67 -9.54 -6.43
CA PRO A 69 -10.63 -8.45 -6.23
C PRO A 69 -9.98 -7.16 -5.68
N LEU A 70 -8.92 -7.29 -4.88
CA LEU A 70 -8.22 -6.17 -4.28
C LEU A 70 -7.25 -5.53 -5.26
N GLN A 71 -6.62 -6.33 -6.13
CA GLN A 71 -5.79 -5.84 -7.23
C GLN A 71 -6.56 -4.89 -8.15
N ASP A 72 -7.84 -5.18 -8.39
CA ASP A 72 -8.71 -4.36 -9.25
C ASP A 72 -8.93 -2.94 -8.72
N ILE A 73 -8.82 -2.73 -7.41
CA ILE A 73 -8.87 -1.39 -6.82
C ILE A 73 -7.68 -0.57 -7.34
N TYR A 74 -6.47 -1.13 -7.31
CA TYR A 74 -5.25 -0.47 -7.79
C TYR A 74 -5.21 -0.29 -9.32
N ARG A 75 -6.00 -1.06 -10.08
CA ARG A 75 -6.17 -0.84 -11.53
C ARG A 75 -7.09 0.33 -11.85
N ARG A 76 -8.07 0.61 -10.99
CA ARG A 76 -9.16 1.56 -11.26
C ARG A 76 -9.04 2.87 -10.48
N ASP A 77 -8.48 2.84 -9.28
CA ASP A 77 -8.25 4.03 -8.47
C ASP A 77 -6.95 4.70 -8.93
N HIS A 78 -7.09 5.89 -9.52
CA HIS A 78 -5.95 6.67 -9.99
C HIS A 78 -5.29 7.51 -8.89
N ARG A 79 -5.87 7.54 -7.68
CA ARG A 79 -5.30 8.24 -6.53
C ARG A 79 -4.08 7.49 -6.01
N LEU A 80 -3.08 8.22 -5.52
CA LEU A 80 -1.90 7.65 -4.88
C LEU A 80 -2.19 7.31 -3.41
N LEU A 81 -3.09 6.36 -3.19
CA LEU A 81 -3.53 5.93 -1.87
C LEU A 81 -3.19 4.47 -1.63
N LEU A 82 -3.08 4.12 -0.36
CA LEU A 82 -2.90 2.75 0.10
C LEU A 82 -4.22 2.26 0.69
N HIS A 83 -4.75 1.16 0.16
CA HIS A 83 -6.00 0.61 0.63
C HIS A 83 -5.76 -0.39 1.77
N LEU A 84 -6.32 -0.11 2.95
CA LEU A 84 -6.31 -1.07 4.06
C LEU A 84 -7.37 -2.15 3.82
N HIS A 85 -6.92 -3.40 3.83
CA HIS A 85 -7.79 -4.57 3.72
C HIS A 85 -7.72 -5.36 5.02
N MET A 86 -8.76 -5.25 5.84
CA MET A 86 -8.93 -6.09 7.01
C MET A 86 -9.64 -7.36 6.58
N ARG A 87 -9.11 -8.53 6.97
CA ARG A 87 -9.89 -9.77 6.88
C ARG A 87 -11.11 -9.63 7.78
N GLU A 88 -12.29 -9.88 7.23
CA GLU A 88 -13.53 -9.89 8.02
C GLU A 88 -13.36 -10.87 9.19
N ALA A 89 -13.57 -10.39 10.41
CA ALA A 89 -13.62 -11.27 11.56
C ALA A 89 -14.85 -12.16 11.43
N PRO A 90 -14.76 -13.48 11.69
CA PRO A 90 -15.93 -14.35 11.67
C PRO A 90 -16.91 -13.87 12.74
N VAL A 91 -18.02 -13.27 12.30
CA VAL A 91 -19.13 -12.91 13.17
C VAL A 91 -19.90 -14.20 13.44
N TYR A 92 -19.73 -14.77 14.63
CA TYR A 92 -20.62 -15.82 15.10
C TYR A 92 -21.91 -15.15 15.59
N PRO A 93 -23.08 -15.41 14.97
CA PRO A 93 -24.33 -14.90 15.49
C PRO A 93 -24.59 -15.54 16.85
N SER A 94 -24.53 -14.74 17.92
CA SER A 94 -25.01 -15.09 19.25
C SER A 94 -26.54 -15.08 19.25
N GLY A 95 -27.15 -16.08 18.62
CA GLY A 95 -28.60 -16.09 18.39
C GLY A 95 -29.14 -17.44 17.94
N ALA A 96 -28.69 -18.53 18.56
CA ALA A 96 -29.38 -19.81 18.49
C ALA A 96 -29.68 -20.30 19.91
N LYS A 97 -30.65 -19.66 20.55
CA LYS A 97 -31.59 -20.24 21.53
C LYS A 97 -32.64 -19.22 21.94
#